data_AF-A0A7Y4SYJ3-F1
#
_entry.id   AF-A0A7Y4SYJ3-F1
#
_cell.length_a   1.000
_cell.length_b   1.000
_cell.length_c   1.000
_cell.angle_alpha   90.00
_cell.angle_beta   90.00
_cell.angle_gamma   90.00
#
_symmetry.space_group_name_H-M   'P 1'
#
loop_
_entity.id
_entity.type
_entity.pdbx_description
1 polymer ?
#
loop_
_entity_poly.entity_id
_entity_poly.type
_entity_poly.pdbx_seq_one_letter_code
_entity_poly.pdbx_strand_id
1 'polypeptide(L)'
;FLARLDDRGRARAREGLSARLRLESYPWLVHGTLDARVAMVAERRDEEGYLVRLEIDPTDAPGPLYEGMRGKARIATAEKVSLLWMLVEQLFQLGPR
;
A
#
# COMPACT_ATOMS: atom_id res chain seq x y z
N PHE A 1 2.92 6.15 11.01
CA PHE A 1 3.97 5.22 10.54
C PHE A 1 4.73 5.83 9.39
N LEU A 2 6.04 5.56 9.29
CA LEU A 2 6.88 5.95 8.16
C LEU A 2 7.14 4.72 7.29
N ALA A 3 7.00 4.89 5.99
CA ALA A 3 7.29 3.86 4.99
C ALA A 3 8.18 4.45 3.90
N ARG A 4 8.87 3.58 3.17
CA ARG A 4 9.69 3.96 2.01
C ARG A 4 9.13 3.35 0.74
N LEU A 5 9.08 4.15 -0.31
CA LEU A 5 8.71 3.72 -1.65
C LEU A 5 9.92 3.73 -2.57
N ASP A 6 9.96 2.76 -3.47
CA ASP A 6 10.85 2.76 -4.62
C ASP A 6 10.35 3.74 -5.70
N ASP A 7 11.17 3.96 -6.73
CA ASP A 7 10.85 4.89 -7.82
C ASP A 7 9.55 4.51 -8.56
N ARG A 8 9.27 3.21 -8.69
CA ARG A 8 8.06 2.69 -9.34
C ARG A 8 6.82 2.96 -8.50
N GLY A 9 6.92 2.78 -7.18
CA GLY A 9 5.86 3.06 -6.22
C GLY A 9 5.55 4.55 -6.12
N ARG A 10 6.56 5.42 -6.23
CA ARG A 10 6.37 6.89 -6.15
C ARG A 10 5.43 7.44 -7.21
N ALA A 11 5.49 6.93 -8.43
CA ALA A 11 4.63 7.38 -9.53
C ALA A 11 3.14 7.10 -9.27
N ARG A 12 2.85 6.07 -8.46
CA ARG A 12 1.48 5.60 -8.19
C ARG A 12 0.96 6.02 -6.83
N ALA A 13 1.84 6.34 -5.88
CA ALA A 13 1.46 6.80 -4.57
C ALA A 13 1.02 8.27 -4.60
N ARG A 14 -0.15 8.53 -4.02
CA ARG A 14 -0.72 9.86 -3.83
C ARG A 14 -1.26 9.97 -2.42
N GLU A 15 -1.32 11.20 -1.93
CA GLU A 15 -1.99 11.52 -0.67
C GLU A 15 -3.47 11.16 -0.75
N GLY A 16 -4.03 10.72 0.38
CA GLY A 16 -5.42 10.29 0.50
C GLY A 16 -5.69 8.85 0.05
N LEU A 17 -4.73 8.16 -0.59
CA LEU A 17 -4.92 6.75 -0.96
C LEU A 17 -5.03 5.85 0.27
N SER A 18 -5.91 4.86 0.19
CA SER A 18 -5.98 3.77 1.15
C SER A 18 -4.74 2.90 1.04
N ALA A 19 -4.25 2.43 2.18
CA ALA A 19 -3.14 1.51 2.30
C ALA A 19 -3.47 0.43 3.33
N ARG A 20 -2.82 -0.72 3.22
CA ARG A 20 -2.83 -1.76 4.26
C ARG A 20 -1.43 -1.95 4.80
N LEU A 21 -1.27 -1.83 6.11
CA LEU A 21 -0.02 -2.07 6.81
C LEU A 21 -0.04 -3.47 7.44
N ARG A 22 0.94 -4.30 7.07
CA ARG A 22 1.20 -5.57 7.75
C ARG A 22 2.40 -5.39 8.67
N LEU A 23 2.19 -5.51 9.97
CA LEU A 23 3.28 -5.45 10.95
C LEU A 23 3.92 -6.83 11.13
N GLU A 24 5.24 -6.85 11.36
CA GLU A 24 6.02 -8.08 11.51
C GLU A 24 6.25 -8.46 12.99
N SER A 25 5.68 -7.70 13.93
CA SER A 25 5.80 -7.93 15.38
C SER A 25 4.61 -8.72 15.95
N TYR A 26 4.80 -9.43 17.06
CA TYR A 26 3.71 -10.04 17.81
C TYR A 26 2.87 -8.94 18.52
N PRO A 27 1.54 -9.03 18.62
CA PRO A 27 0.63 -10.09 18.12
C PRO A 27 0.15 -9.89 16.68
N TRP A 28 0.62 -8.85 15.99
CA TRP A 28 0.16 -8.43 14.67
C TRP A 28 0.33 -9.48 13.56
N LEU A 29 1.31 -10.37 13.72
CA LEU A 29 1.47 -11.57 12.89
C LEU A 29 0.19 -12.43 12.84
N VAL A 30 -0.58 -12.47 13.93
CA VAL A 30 -1.80 -13.26 14.09
C VAL A 30 -3.04 -12.51 13.59
N HIS A 31 -3.12 -11.20 13.87
CA HIS A 31 -4.31 -10.40 13.58
C HIS A 31 -4.36 -9.84 12.14
N GLY A 32 -3.26 -9.92 11.38
CA GLY A 32 -3.27 -9.64 9.95
C GLY A 32 -2.80 -8.22 9.58
N THR A 33 -3.63 -7.48 8.84
CA THR A 33 -3.29 -6.16 8.28
C THR A 33 -4.13 -5.05 8.89
N LEU A 34 -3.49 -3.91 9.19
CA LEU A 34 -4.12 -2.66 9.58
C LEU A 34 -4.51 -1.85 8.36
N ASP A 35 -5.69 -1.24 8.40
CA ASP A 35 -6.04 -0.21 7.44
C ASP A 35 -5.32 1.10 7.77
N ALA A 36 -4.81 1.73 6.72
CA ALA A 36 -4.03 2.95 6.81
C ALA A 36 -4.40 3.89 5.66
N ARG A 37 -4.05 5.16 5.80
CA ARG A 37 -4.17 6.16 4.74
C ARG A 37 -2.83 6.84 4.51
N VAL A 38 -2.52 7.11 3.26
CA VAL A 38 -1.35 7.91 2.89
C VAL A 38 -1.65 9.36 3.25
N ALA A 39 -0.98 9.87 4.28
CA ALA A 39 -1.12 11.24 4.74
C ALA A 39 -0.20 12.19 3.97
N MET A 40 1.00 11.72 3.61
CA MET A 40 1.98 12.53 2.88
C MET A 40 2.92 11.63 2.09
N VAL A 41 3.32 12.09 0.90
CA VAL A 41 4.37 11.48 0.09
C VAL A 41 5.44 12.53 -0.18
N ALA A 42 6.67 12.29 0.25
CA ALA A 42 7.78 13.21 0.02
C ALA A 42 8.03 13.39 -1.48
N GLU A 43 8.32 14.63 -1.87
CA GLU A 43 8.68 14.97 -3.25
C GLU A 43 10.13 14.61 -3.57
N ARG A 44 11.02 14.68 -2.58
CA ARG A 44 12.43 14.32 -2.74
C ARG A 44 12.68 12.89 -2.31
N ARG A 45 13.56 12.23 -3.06
CA ARG A 45 14.12 10.92 -2.75
C ARG A 45 15.29 11.07 -1.78
N ASP A 46 15.33 10.23 -0.74
CA ASP A 46 16.51 9.99 0.10
C ASP A 46 17.33 8.79 -0.42
N GLU A 47 18.42 8.43 0.27
CA GLU A 47 19.28 7.29 -0.09
C GLU A 47 18.54 5.94 -0.17
N GLU A 48 17.44 5.80 0.57
CA GLU A 48 16.64 4.58 0.74
C GLU A 48 15.27 4.66 0.01
N GLY A 49 14.90 5.79 -0.59
CA GLY A 49 13.69 5.96 -1.42
C GLY A 49 12.88 7.22 -1.13
N TYR A 50 11.58 7.19 -1.45
CA TYR A 50 10.66 8.29 -1.12
C TYR A 50 10.00 8.01 0.23
N LEU A 51 10.09 8.98 1.13
CA LEU A 51 9.44 8.90 2.44
C LEU A 51 7.93 9.04 2.29
N VAL A 52 7.18 8.16 2.93
CA VAL A 52 5.72 8.18 2.97
C VAL A 52 5.26 8.14 4.40
N ARG A 53 4.37 9.07 4.76
CA ARG A 53 3.69 9.06 6.05
C ARG A 53 2.34 8.36 5.90
N LEU A 54 2.15 7.33 6.71
CA LEU A 54 0.91 6.60 6.84
C LEU A 54 0.23 6.95 8.17
N GLU A 55 -1.04 7.28 8.09
CA GLU A 55 -1.95 7.43 9.22
C GLU A 55 -2.75 6.15 9.38
N ILE A 56 -3.00 5.77 10.63
CA ILE A 56 -3.73 4.56 11.01
C ILE A 56 -4.75 5.00 12.03
N ASP A 57 -5.96 4.46 11.95
CA ASP A 57 -6.93 4.61 13.02
C ASP A 57 -6.59 3.62 14.15
N PRO A 58 -6.19 4.09 15.35
CA PRO A 58 -5.86 3.21 16.46
C PRO A 58 -7.09 2.47 17.02
N THR A 59 -8.31 2.86 16.65
CA THR A 59 -9.54 2.19 17.09
C THR A 59 -9.67 0.80 16.47
N ASP A 60 -9.18 0.63 15.24
CA ASP A 60 -9.19 -0.64 14.51
C ASP A 60 -7.95 -1.51 14.85
N ALA A 61 -7.16 -1.11 15.85
CA ALA A 61 -5.96 -1.81 16.27
C ALA A 61 -6.30 -2.99 17.21
N PRO A 62 -6.07 -4.26 16.81
CA PRO A 62 -6.26 -5.45 17.67
C PRO A 62 -5.30 -5.53 18.87
N GLY A 63 -4.33 -4.61 18.99
CA GLY A 63 -3.37 -4.59 20.09
C GLY A 63 -2.61 -3.27 20.17
N PRO A 64 -1.72 -3.11 21.16
CA PRO A 64 -0.92 -1.91 21.31
C PRO A 64 0.08 -1.75 20.16
N LEU A 65 0.18 -0.52 19.65
CA LEU A 65 1.17 -0.10 18.67
C LEU A 65 2.33 0.58 19.40
N TYR A 66 3.55 0.13 19.15
CA TYR A 66 4.76 0.72 19.71
C TYR A 66 5.59 1.39 18.62
N GLU A 67 6.32 2.44 19.00
CA GLU A 67 7.30 3.07 18.13
C GLU A 67 8.43 2.10 17.78
N GLY A 68 8.97 2.22 16.57
CA GLY A 68 10.04 1.35 16.06
C GLY A 68 9.56 0.01 15.50
N MET A 69 8.26 -0.30 15.56
CA MET A 69 7.70 -1.48 14.90
C MET A 69 7.95 -1.46 13.40
N ARG A 70 8.37 -2.61 12.87
CA ARG A 70 8.61 -2.80 11.44
C ARG A 70 7.44 -3.51 10.78
N GLY A 71 7.23 -3.18 9.51
CA GLY A 71 6.14 -3.74 8.73
C GLY A 71 6.26 -3.43 7.25
N LYS A 72 5.37 -4.02 6.47
CA LYS A 72 5.24 -3.82 5.03
C LYS A 72 3.90 -3.15 4.75
N ALA A 73 3.94 -1.99 4.09
CA ALA A 73 2.74 -1.30 3.64
C ALA A 73 2.44 -1.62 2.17
N ARG A 74 1.17 -1.87 1.86
CA ARG A 74 0.66 -2.00 0.49
C ARG A 74 -0.31 -0.86 0.23
N ILE A 75 0.05 0.05 -0.65
CA ILE A 75 -0.81 1.18 -1.04
C ILE A 75 -1.74 0.70 -2.15
N ALA A 76 -3.05 0.92 -1.98
CA ALA A 76 -4.03 0.62 -3.01
C ALA A 76 -3.95 1.70 -4.09
N THR A 77 -3.17 1.41 -5.14
CA THR A 77 -3.06 2.30 -6.30
C THR A 77 -4.29 2.12 -7.18
N ALA A 78 -4.97 3.20 -7.53
CA ALA A 78 -6.24 3.22 -8.24
C ALA A 78 -6.17 2.78 -9.72
N GLU A 79 -5.22 1.93 -10.12
CA GLU A 79 -5.40 1.13 -11.34
C GLU A 79 -6.42 0.03 -11.02
N LYS A 80 -7.71 0.41 -11.05
CA LYS A 80 -8.80 -0.55 -11.26
C LYS A 80 -8.62 -1.08 -12.68
N VAL A 81 -7.71 -2.04 -12.86
CA VAL A 81 -7.76 -2.87 -14.06
C VAL A 81 -9.01 -3.71 -13.87
N SER A 82 -10.08 -3.33 -14.56
CA SER A 82 -11.31 -4.11 -14.56
C SER A 82 -10.95 -5.50 -15.08
N LEU A 83 -11.01 -6.52 -14.22
CA LEU A 83 -10.74 -7.91 -14.59
C LEU A 83 -11.61 -8.34 -15.79
N LEU A 84 -12.82 -7.76 -15.88
CA LEU A 84 -13.73 -7.96 -16.99
C LEU A 84 -13.16 -7.45 -18.32
N TRP A 85 -12.48 -6.29 -18.30
CA TRP A 85 -11.85 -5.70 -19.48
C TRP A 85 -10.64 -6.52 -19.96
N MET A 86 -9.84 -7.04 -19.03
CA MET A 86 -8.73 -7.95 -19.36
C MET A 86 -9.22 -9.26 -19.99
N LEU A 87 -10.32 -9.82 -19.49
CA LEU A 87 -10.94 -11.01 -20.06
C LEU A 87 -11.45 -10.78 -21.48
N VAL A 88 -12.09 -9.63 -21.72
CA VAL A 88 -12.58 -9.25 -23.04
C VAL A 88 -11.42 -9.06 -24.03
N GLU A 89 -10.35 -8.37 -23.64
CA GLU A 89 -9.19 -8.13 -24.48
C GLU A 89 -8.48 -9.43 -24.89
N GLN A 90 -8.31 -10.39 -23.95
CA GLN A 90 -7.76 -11.71 -24.28
C GLN A 90 -8.64 -12.51 -25.23
N LEU A 91 -9.97 -12.44 -25.08
CA LEU A 91 -10.92 -13.11 -25.97
C LEU A 91 -10.84 -12.56 -27.40
N PHE A 92 -10.67 -11.25 -27.55
CA PHE A 92 -10.50 -10.62 -28.86
C PHE A 92 -9.15 -10.91 -29.51
N GLN A 93 -8.06 -11.07 -28.73
CA GLN A 93 -6.77 -11.50 -29.27
C GLN A 93 -6.75 -12.97 -29.73
N LEU A 94 -7.69 -13.79 -29.26
CA LEU A 94 -7.86 -15.20 -29.63
C LEU A 94 -8.90 -15.44 -30.73
N GLY A 95 -9.47 -14.39 -31.32
CA GLY A 95 -10.38 -14.50 -32.47
C GLY A 95 -9.64 -14.96 -33.74
N PRO A 96 -10.18 -15.91 -34.52
CA PRO A 96 -9.47 -16.54 -35.63
C PRO A 96 -9.19 -15.52 -36.75
N ARG A 97 -7.96 -15.59 -37.30
CA ARG A 97 -7.61 -15.03 -38.61
C ARG A 97 -8.40 -15.73 -39.71
#